data_AF-A0A440KLD7-F1
#
_entry.id   AF-A0A440KLD7-F1
#
_cell.length_a   1.000
_cell.length_b   1.000
_cell.length_c   1.000
_cell.angle_alpha   90.00
_cell.angle_beta   90.00
_cell.angle_gamma   90.00
#
_symmetry.space_group_name_H-M   'P 1'
#
loop_
_entity.id
_entity.type
_entity.pdbx_description
1 polymer ?
#
loop_
_entity_poly.entity_id
_entity_poly.type
_entity_poly.pdbx_seq_one_letter_code
_entity_poly.pdbx_strand_id
1 'polypeptide(L)'
;MSGSAQCPHVDFQFEVKVARFEDDTIKQADITGRCINCDKPLVFFCDLPMGVSWTHPTLSVDAQALRLPVVVLGDEVDEKKKRPSFSVREIR
;
A
#
# COMPACT_ATOMS: atom_id res chain seq x y z
N MET A 1 -4.17 5.54 -36.81
CA MET A 1 -5.18 6.07 -35.87
C MET A 1 -6.14 4.93 -35.52
N SER A 2 -5.68 3.98 -34.69
CA SER A 2 -6.52 2.90 -34.19
C SER A 2 -7.38 3.45 -33.06
N GLY A 3 -8.70 3.44 -33.27
CA GLY A 3 -9.68 3.89 -32.30
C GLY A 3 -9.44 3.26 -30.94
N SER A 4 -9.61 4.07 -29.89
CA SER A 4 -9.55 3.70 -28.50
C SER A 4 -10.59 2.62 -28.18
N ALA A 5 -10.26 1.36 -28.42
CA ALA A 5 -10.88 0.28 -27.67
C ALA A 5 -10.51 0.53 -26.21
N GLN A 6 -11.48 0.97 -25.40
CA GLN A 6 -11.30 1.10 -23.96
C GLN A 6 -10.70 -0.20 -23.45
N CYS A 7 -9.51 -0.11 -22.84
CA CYS A 7 -8.90 -1.28 -22.23
C CYS A 7 -9.91 -1.84 -21.21
N PRO A 8 -10.30 -3.12 -21.31
CA PRO A 8 -11.32 -3.69 -20.43
C PRO A 8 -10.83 -3.89 -18.99
N HIS A 9 -9.55 -3.64 -18.69
CA HIS A 9 -8.94 -3.75 -17.36
C HIS A 9 -9.26 -5.11 -16.68
N VAL A 10 -8.93 -6.21 -17.36
CA VAL A 10 -9.13 -7.58 -16.85
C VAL A 10 -7.88 -8.16 -16.20
N ASP A 11 -6.69 -7.80 -16.70
CA ASP A 11 -5.41 -8.33 -16.23
C ASP A 11 -4.57 -7.23 -15.56
N PHE A 12 -4.03 -7.55 -14.39
CA PHE A 12 -3.26 -6.63 -13.56
C PHE A 12 -1.96 -7.26 -13.09
N GLN A 13 -0.92 -6.43 -13.02
CA GLN A 13 0.35 -6.78 -12.41
C GLN A 13 0.49 -5.99 -11.11
N PHE A 14 0.83 -6.70 -10.04
CA PHE A 14 1.14 -6.10 -8.75
C PHE A 14 2.64 -6.23 -8.46
N GLU A 15 3.19 -5.19 -7.84
CA GLU A 15 4.53 -5.19 -7.27
C GLU A 15 4.41 -4.99 -5.76
N VAL A 16 5.09 -5.85 -4.99
CA VAL A 16 5.10 -5.79 -3.53
C VAL A 16 6.54 -5.58 -3.07
N LYS A 17 6.79 -4.44 -2.41
CA LYS A 17 8.09 -4.11 -1.82
C LYS A 17 7.97 -4.16 -0.32
N VAL A 18 8.85 -4.93 0.33
CA VAL A 18 8.85 -5.03 1.80
C VAL A 18 10.05 -4.27 2.35
N ALA A 19 9.79 -3.16 3.02
CA ALA A 19 10.77 -2.42 3.81
C ALA A 19 10.83 -2.97 5.23
N ARG A 20 12.01 -2.95 5.84
CA ARG A 20 12.24 -3.37 7.23
C ARG A 20 13.07 -2.32 7.95
N PHE A 21 12.79 -2.11 9.23
CA PHE A 21 13.74 -1.49 10.14
C PHE A 21 14.51 -2.60 10.86
N GLU A 22 15.81 -2.42 11.06
CA GLU A 22 16.65 -3.42 11.71
C GLU A 22 16.26 -3.63 13.19
N ASP A 23 15.73 -2.60 13.83
CA ASP A 23 15.40 -2.60 15.25
C ASP A 23 13.96 -3.08 15.58
N ASP A 24 13.15 -3.45 14.57
CA ASP A 24 11.74 -3.83 14.77
C ASP A 24 11.36 -5.11 14.03
N THR A 25 10.39 -5.85 14.59
CA THR A 25 9.88 -7.07 13.97
C THR A 25 8.85 -6.77 12.89
N ILE A 26 8.18 -5.62 12.99
CA ILE A 26 7.22 -5.14 11.98
C ILE A 26 7.95 -4.71 10.71
N LYS A 27 7.43 -5.15 9.58
CA LYS A 27 7.88 -4.82 8.23
C LYS A 27 6.77 -4.03 7.54
N GLN A 28 7.10 -3.21 6.56
CA GLN A 28 6.11 -2.46 5.80
C GLN A 28 6.08 -2.96 4.36
N ALA A 29 4.97 -3.57 3.97
CA ALA A 29 4.71 -4.01 2.61
C ALA A 29 4.00 -2.91 1.84
N ASP A 30 4.67 -2.34 0.85
CA ASP A 30 4.12 -1.39 -0.10
C ASP A 30 3.68 -2.14 -1.36
N ILE A 31 2.39 -2.05 -1.68
CA ILE A 31 1.75 -2.72 -2.81
C ILE A 31 1.36 -1.66 -3.83
N THR A 32 1.86 -1.79 -5.06
CA THR A 32 1.43 -1.01 -6.22
C THR A 32 0.90 -1.94 -7.29
N GLY A 33 0.04 -1.42 -8.16
CA GLY A 33 -0.51 -2.22 -9.26
C GLY A 33 -0.69 -1.40 -10.53
N ARG A 34 -0.66 -2.08 -11.67
CA ARG A 34 -0.96 -1.50 -12.99
C ARG A 34 -1.69 -2.50 -13.88
N CYS A 35 -2.46 -1.98 -14.83
CA CYS A 35 -3.05 -2.82 -15.88
C CYS A 35 -1.97 -3.29 -16.85
N ILE A 36 -1.92 -4.59 -17.15
CA ILE A 36 -0.89 -5.17 -18.04
C ILE A 36 -1.04 -4.68 -19.48
N ASN A 37 -2.27 -4.38 -19.90
CA ASN A 37 -2.58 -4.09 -21.31
C ASN A 37 -2.45 -2.61 -21.69
N CYS A 38 -2.50 -1.69 -20.72
CA CYS A 38 -2.43 -0.25 -21.01
C CYS A 38 -1.57 0.54 -20.01
N ASP A 39 -0.84 -0.15 -19.12
CA ASP A 39 0.08 0.39 -18.12
C ASP A 39 -0.48 1.47 -17.17
N LYS A 40 -1.80 1.66 -17.15
CA LYS A 40 -2.42 2.61 -16.23
C LYS A 40 -2.28 2.11 -14.79
N PRO A 41 -1.85 2.97 -13.86
CA PRO A 41 -1.74 2.60 -12.46
C PRO A 41 -3.13 2.32 -11.88
N LEU A 42 -3.19 1.37 -10.95
CA LEU A 42 -4.37 1.13 -10.14
C LEU A 42 -4.48 2.19 -9.07
N VAL A 43 -5.72 2.62 -8.80
CA VAL A 43 -6.06 3.51 -7.70
C VAL A 43 -6.86 2.70 -6.69
N PHE A 44 -6.36 2.60 -5.46
CA PHE A 44 -7.01 1.90 -4.37
C PHE A 44 -8.19 2.75 -3.85
N PHE A 45 -9.41 2.32 -4.17
CA PHE A 45 -10.63 3.00 -3.73
C PHE A 45 -11.14 2.39 -2.42
N CYS A 46 -10.60 2.85 -1.30
CA CYS A 46 -11.01 2.42 0.04
C CYS A 46 -10.85 3.54 1.07
N ASP A 47 -11.56 3.43 2.19
CA ASP A 47 -11.50 4.40 3.29
C ASP A 47 -10.32 4.10 4.22
N LEU A 48 -9.11 4.33 3.71
CA LEU A 48 -7.87 4.21 4.46
C LEU A 48 -7.20 5.58 4.59
N PRO A 49 -6.57 5.85 5.74
CA PRO A 49 -5.86 7.10 5.93
C PRO A 49 -4.66 7.23 4.99
N MET A 50 -4.37 8.47 4.58
CA MET A 50 -3.22 8.77 3.72
C MET A 50 -1.96 8.97 4.57
N GLY A 51 -0.87 8.28 4.27
CA GLY A 51 0.40 8.48 4.97
C GLY A 51 1.23 7.22 5.14
N VAL A 52 2.00 7.15 6.22
CA VAL A 52 2.83 6.01 6.62
C VAL A 52 2.50 5.68 8.06
N SER A 53 2.11 4.44 8.33
CA SER A 53 1.85 3.96 9.68
C SER A 53 2.43 2.57 9.85
N TRP A 54 2.99 2.31 11.03
CA TRP A 54 3.49 0.99 11.42
C TRP A 54 2.48 0.20 12.24
N THR A 55 1.31 0.79 12.52
CA THR A 55 0.27 0.18 13.37
C THR A 55 -1.01 -0.12 12.62
N HIS A 56 -1.22 0.51 11.46
CA HIS A 56 -2.40 0.30 10.63
C HIS A 56 -2.10 0.53 9.14
N PRO A 57 -2.92 -0.03 8.23
CA PRO A 57 -2.82 0.22 6.80
C PRO A 57 -3.00 1.70 6.43
N THR A 58 -2.21 2.20 5.49
CA THR A 58 -2.35 3.54 4.91
C THR A 58 -2.24 3.51 3.39
N LEU A 59 -2.69 4.58 2.74
CA LEU A 59 -2.52 4.82 1.32
C LEU A 59 -1.45 5.89 1.06
N SER A 60 -0.83 5.85 -0.12
CA SER A 60 -0.12 7.01 -0.67
C SER A 60 -1.09 8.14 -1.01
N VAL A 61 -0.58 9.37 -1.09
CA VAL A 61 -1.40 10.58 -1.33
C VAL A 61 -2.20 10.53 -2.64
N ASP A 62 -1.69 9.83 -3.64
CA ASP A 62 -2.35 9.59 -4.93
C ASP A 62 -3.21 8.31 -4.96
N ALA A 63 -3.30 7.61 -3.83
CA ALA A 63 -3.97 6.32 -3.66
C ALA A 63 -3.48 5.21 -4.62
N GLN A 64 -2.25 5.30 -5.14
CA GLN A 64 -1.68 4.27 -6.04
C GLN A 64 -0.80 3.23 -5.33
N ALA A 65 -0.51 3.44 -4.03
CA ALA A 65 0.22 2.50 -3.20
C ALA A 65 -0.53 2.21 -1.89
N LEU A 66 -0.74 0.94 -1.59
CA LEU A 66 -1.25 0.46 -0.30
C LEU A 66 -0.07 0.05 0.58
N ARG A 67 0.02 0.60 1.79
CA ARG A 67 1.10 0.35 2.74
C ARG A 67 0.55 -0.45 3.91
N LEU A 68 1.10 -1.65 4.11
CA LEU A 68 0.64 -2.60 5.11
C LEU A 68 1.75 -2.92 6.11
N PRO A 69 1.53 -2.65 7.41
CA PRO A 69 2.33 -3.26 8.45
C PRO A 69 2.11 -4.78 8.45
N VAL A 70 3.19 -5.55 8.34
CA VAL A 70 3.15 -7.02 8.33
C VAL A 70 4.18 -7.58 9.28
N VAL A 71 3.88 -8.75 9.82
CA VAL A 71 4.77 -9.53 10.69
C VAL A 71 4.86 -10.94 10.15
N VAL A 72 5.99 -11.61 10.37
CA VAL A 72 6.11 -13.02 10.00
C VAL A 72 5.41 -13.83 11.08
N LEU A 73 4.71 -14.88 10.68
CA LEU A 73 4.03 -15.77 11.63
C LEU A 73 5.05 -16.32 12.63
N GLY A 74 4.82 -16.08 13.92
CA GLY A 74 5.72 -16.47 15.01
C GLY A 74 6.64 -15.36 15.53
N ASP A 75 6.74 -14.21 14.85
CA ASP A 75 7.44 -13.05 15.39
C ASP A 75 6.62 -12.40 16.53
N GLU A 76 7.27 -12.07 17.63
CA GLU A 76 6.66 -11.26 18.69
C GLU A 76 6.67 -9.77 18.33
N VAL A 77 5.58 -9.08 18.65
CA VAL A 77 5.47 -7.63 18.45
C VAL A 77 5.42 -6.95 19.81
N ASP A 78 6.39 -6.07 20.06
CA ASP A 78 6.28 -5.16 21.20
C ASP A 78 5.25 -4.08 20.88
N GLU A 79 4.03 -4.22 21.40
CA GLU A 79 2.94 -3.26 21.24
C GLU A 79 3.21 -1.92 21.95
N LYS A 80 4.08 -1.91 22.97
CA LYS A 80 4.40 -0.71 23.75
C LYS A 80 5.47 0.15 23.07
N LYS A 81 6.25 -0.43 22.16
CA LYS A 81 7.26 0.30 21.38
C LYS A 81 6.59 1.35 20.51
N LYS A 82 6.91 2.62 20.76
CA LYS A 82 6.46 3.74 19.92
C LYS A 82 7.12 3.65 18.56
N ARG A 83 6.32 3.73 17.50
CA ARG A 83 6.78 3.68 16.12
C ARG A 83 6.43 4.97 15.41
N PRO A 84 7.36 5.56 14.64
CA PRO A 84 7.11 6.82 13.93
C PRO A 84 6.03 6.60 12.87
N SER A 85 4.84 7.12 13.12
CA SER A 85 3.69 7.02 12.21
C SER A 85 3.12 8.40 11.95
N PHE A 86 2.75 8.68 10.71
CA PHE A 86 2.07 9.89 10.28
C PHE A 86 0.99 9.53 9.28
N SER A 87 -0.26 9.83 9.60
CA SER A 87 -1.39 9.54 8.73
C SER A 87 -2.45 10.61 8.86
N VAL A 88 -3.00 11.06 7.74
CA VAL A 88 -4.09 12.03 7.67
C VAL A 88 -5.37 11.27 7.34
N ARG A 89 -6.42 11.46 8.16
CA ARG A 89 -7.78 11.09 7.81
C ARG A 89 -8.51 12.32 7.29
N GLU A 90 -9.16 12.18 6.14
CA GLU A 90 -10.15 13.16 5.72
C GLU A 90 -11.34 13.00 6.68
N ILE A 91 -11.61 14.02 7.50
CA ILE A 91 -12.82 14.07 8.32
C ILE A 91 -13.93 14.53 7.37
N ARG A 92 -14.74 13.59 6.89
CA ARG A 92 -15.97 13.90 6.14
C ARG A 92 -17.16 14.02 7.08
#